data_AF-A0A5J4W688-F1
#
_entry.id   AF-A0A5J4W688-F1
#
_cell.length_a   1.000
_cell.length_b   1.000
_cell.length_c   1.000
_cell.angle_alpha   90.00
_cell.angle_beta   90.00
_cell.angle_gamma   90.00
#
_symmetry.space_group_name_H-M   'P 1'
#
loop_
_entity.id
_entity.type
_entity.pdbx_description
1 polymer ?
#
loop_
_entity_poly.entity_id
_entity_poly.type
_entity_poly.pdbx_seq_one_letter_code
_entity_poly.pdbx_strand_id
1 'polypeptide(L)'
;MLFRLAFVLTILQCNAFEVPNADTVIVQSQGGTGETPCGTPSQPCNSLYAAFASIGLDVNNPTRVDLKDQSIVEAALNLGYKNVIIEPQTLTKISGRSDLGRPLLTVTSYSVFQARQLDFTHFAATENQPLIFLNSSSTITLNNCSFSPQSLLKDRHQLQPFISVQSGDLALNDVHFSSIVFESCGAISSQVSGFFNKLNIIRCVFTHVTRISGQGSAIDAKMGSNDVNIFESQFIGDVDDTPEQEGELQCLWNSAQVHIQTGNLSVVGSSFRYLKEGALSLDTTQATITSSSSFTQNSPLLPSYSSFRRSIIIYRRGIRIV
;
A
#
# COMPACT_ATOMS: atom_id res chain seq x y z
N MET A 1 -62.30 1.63 9.88
CA MET A 1 -62.08 0.81 8.66
C MET A 1 -61.71 1.79 7.55
N LEU A 2 -60.52 1.63 6.95
CA LEU A 2 -59.85 2.54 5.99
C LEU A 2 -59.41 3.90 6.61
N PHE A 3 -58.18 4.44 6.48
CA PHE A 3 -57.09 4.24 5.53
C PHE A 3 -55.72 4.28 6.25
N ARG A 4 -54.87 3.30 5.92
CA ARG A 4 -53.41 3.31 6.09
C ARG A 4 -52.76 4.22 5.00
N LEU A 5 -51.46 4.48 5.16
CA LEU A 5 -50.50 5.10 4.21
C LEU A 5 -50.53 6.63 4.12
N ALA A 6 -49.75 7.31 4.96
CA ALA A 6 -49.27 8.67 4.63
C ALA A 6 -47.97 9.13 5.34
N PHE A 7 -47.26 8.28 6.09
CA PHE A 7 -46.08 8.74 6.86
C PHE A 7 -44.92 7.74 6.88
N VAL A 8 -44.57 7.18 5.72
CA VAL A 8 -43.30 6.43 5.51
C VAL A 8 -42.61 6.90 4.22
N LEU A 9 -42.63 8.21 3.93
CA LEU A 9 -42.05 8.76 2.69
C LEU A 9 -41.08 9.92 2.92
N THR A 10 -40.49 10.02 4.11
CA THR A 10 -39.47 11.03 4.46
C THR A 10 -38.16 10.44 5.00
N ILE A 11 -37.93 9.13 4.90
CA ILE A 11 -36.66 8.48 5.27
C ILE A 11 -36.05 7.72 4.07
N LEU A 12 -36.01 8.35 2.90
CA LEU A 12 -35.38 7.77 1.70
C LEU A 12 -34.53 8.79 0.89
N GLN A 13 -34.15 9.91 1.49
CA GLN A 13 -33.31 10.95 0.84
C GLN A 13 -31.94 11.17 1.49
N CYS A 14 -31.42 10.19 2.23
CA CYS A 14 -30.01 10.17 2.64
C CYS A 14 -29.41 8.80 2.32
N ASN A 15 -29.28 8.56 1.02
CA ASN A 15 -28.34 7.65 0.38
C ASN A 15 -28.57 7.87 -1.12
N ALA A 16 -28.13 9.03 -1.62
CA ALA A 16 -27.86 9.15 -3.03
C ALA A 16 -26.71 8.18 -3.33
N PHE A 17 -27.07 6.93 -3.61
CA PHE A 17 -26.21 6.00 -4.30
C PHE A 17 -25.85 6.67 -5.62
N GLU A 18 -24.63 7.19 -5.72
CA GLU A 18 -24.05 7.56 -7.01
C GLU A 18 -24.12 6.30 -7.88
N VAL A 19 -25.01 6.35 -8.87
CA VAL A 19 -25.04 5.38 -9.96
C VAL A 19 -23.67 5.47 -10.64
N PRO A 20 -22.94 4.36 -10.88
CA PRO A 20 -21.67 4.41 -11.60
C PRO A 20 -21.90 5.09 -12.95
N ASN A 21 -21.26 6.23 -13.18
CA ASN A 21 -21.42 6.96 -14.43
C ASN A 21 -20.97 6.07 -15.59
N ALA A 22 -21.74 6.09 -16.68
CA ALA A 22 -21.51 5.19 -17.82
C ALA A 22 -20.25 5.54 -18.64
N ASP A 23 -19.42 6.50 -18.21
CA ASP A 23 -18.30 7.07 -18.97
C ASP A 23 -16.93 6.94 -18.28
N THR A 24 -16.81 6.13 -17.24
CA THR A 24 -15.68 6.19 -16.30
C THR A 24 -14.36 5.66 -16.87
N VAL A 25 -14.38 4.59 -17.69
CA VAL A 25 -13.16 3.85 -18.03
C VAL A 25 -13.06 3.45 -19.51
N ILE A 26 -11.93 3.74 -20.16
CA ILE A 26 -11.61 3.30 -21.53
C ILE A 26 -10.45 2.30 -21.49
N VAL A 27 -10.51 1.24 -22.29
CA VAL A 27 -9.50 0.19 -22.39
C VAL A 27 -8.83 0.26 -23.75
N GLN A 28 -7.56 0.64 -23.78
CA GLN A 28 -6.71 0.62 -24.97
C GLN A 28 -5.89 -0.68 -24.98
N SER A 29 -6.41 -1.73 -25.62
CA SER A 29 -5.64 -2.96 -25.82
C SER A 29 -4.86 -2.91 -27.14
N GLN A 30 -3.57 -3.27 -27.10
CA GLN A 30 -2.80 -3.61 -28.29
C GLN A 30 -2.96 -5.12 -28.54
N GLY A 31 -4.08 -5.55 -29.14
CA GLY A 31 -4.18 -6.90 -29.71
C GLY A 31 -5.22 -7.87 -29.14
N GLY A 32 -6.27 -7.42 -28.46
CA GLY A 32 -7.38 -8.30 -28.08
C GLY A 32 -8.38 -8.52 -29.23
N THR A 33 -8.52 -9.77 -29.71
CA THR A 33 -9.50 -10.18 -30.75
C THR A 33 -10.86 -10.62 -30.16
N GLY A 34 -11.21 -10.17 -28.96
CA GLY A 34 -12.49 -10.51 -28.31
C GLY A 34 -13.52 -9.40 -28.48
N GLU A 35 -14.79 -9.76 -28.72
CA GLU A 35 -15.93 -8.86 -28.57
C GLU A 35 -15.88 -8.23 -27.18
N THR A 36 -15.51 -6.95 -27.12
CA THR A 36 -15.34 -6.21 -25.86
C THR A 36 -16.71 -5.65 -25.47
N PRO A 37 -17.35 -6.14 -24.38
CA PRO A 37 -18.68 -5.65 -23.98
C PRO A 37 -18.66 -4.19 -23.48
N CYS A 38 -17.47 -3.66 -23.18
CA CYS A 38 -17.19 -2.25 -22.93
C CYS A 38 -15.68 -2.00 -23.08
N GLY A 39 -15.26 -0.73 -23.02
CA GLY A 39 -13.85 -0.31 -23.03
C GLY A 39 -13.43 0.39 -24.32
N THR A 40 -14.34 0.63 -25.27
CA THR A 40 -14.04 1.45 -26.45
C THR A 40 -14.39 2.91 -26.20
N PRO A 41 -13.84 3.88 -26.96
CA PRO A 41 -14.25 5.27 -26.85
C PRO A 41 -15.75 5.51 -27.08
N SER A 42 -16.39 4.66 -27.90
CA SER A 42 -17.84 4.69 -28.18
C SER A 42 -18.69 3.91 -27.17
N GLN A 43 -18.08 3.03 -26.39
CA GLN A 43 -18.75 2.22 -25.36
C GLN A 43 -17.79 2.05 -24.17
N PRO A 44 -17.59 3.10 -23.35
CA PRO A 44 -16.76 3.02 -22.16
C PRO A 44 -17.32 2.05 -21.13
N CYS A 45 -16.45 1.55 -20.26
CA CYS A 45 -16.86 0.75 -19.10
C CYS A 45 -17.32 1.67 -17.96
N ASN A 46 -18.37 1.24 -17.28
CA ASN A 46 -18.95 1.92 -16.12
C ASN A 46 -18.18 1.69 -14.80
N SER A 47 -17.13 0.86 -14.83
CA SER A 47 -16.31 0.49 -13.68
C SER A 47 -14.94 -0.03 -14.13
N LEU A 48 -13.95 0.08 -13.26
CA LEU A 48 -12.65 -0.60 -13.38
C LEU A 48 -12.81 -2.11 -13.32
N TYR A 49 -13.78 -2.61 -12.54
CA TYR A 49 -14.09 -4.04 -12.52
C TYR A 49 -14.50 -4.55 -13.91
N ALA A 50 -15.44 -3.87 -14.57
CA ALA A 50 -15.88 -4.24 -15.92
C ALA A 50 -14.74 -4.08 -16.95
N ALA A 51 -13.95 -3.02 -16.83
CA ALA A 51 -12.77 -2.82 -17.67
C ALA A 51 -11.75 -3.95 -17.51
N PHE A 52 -11.42 -4.34 -16.29
CA PHE A 52 -10.49 -5.45 -16.06
C PHE A 52 -11.06 -6.77 -16.56
N ALA A 53 -12.36 -7.00 -16.44
CA ALA A 53 -13.02 -8.19 -16.95
C ALA A 53 -12.98 -8.29 -18.49
N SER A 54 -12.92 -7.16 -19.20
CA SER A 54 -12.84 -7.13 -20.67
C SER A 54 -11.42 -7.35 -21.22
N ILE A 55 -10.39 -7.24 -20.37
CA ILE A 55 -8.99 -7.47 -20.76
C ILE A 55 -8.73 -8.96 -20.89
N GLY A 56 -8.18 -9.37 -22.04
CA GLY A 56 -7.76 -10.74 -22.30
C GLY A 56 -6.70 -11.24 -21.32
N LEU A 57 -6.60 -12.57 -21.18
CA LEU A 57 -5.62 -13.20 -20.31
C LEU A 57 -4.24 -13.25 -21.00
N ASP A 58 -3.55 -12.11 -21.01
CA ASP A 58 -2.23 -11.97 -21.59
C ASP A 58 -1.32 -11.13 -20.68
N VAL A 59 -0.27 -11.78 -20.17
CA VAL A 59 0.75 -11.13 -19.32
C VAL A 59 1.85 -10.45 -20.13
N ASN A 60 2.00 -10.81 -21.40
CA ASN A 60 3.07 -10.29 -22.26
C ASN A 60 2.68 -8.98 -22.94
N ASN A 61 1.39 -8.76 -23.18
CA ASN A 61 0.90 -7.57 -23.85
C ASN A 61 0.24 -6.62 -22.84
N PRO A 62 0.89 -5.48 -22.50
CA PRO A 62 0.31 -4.51 -21.58
C PRO A 62 -0.94 -3.89 -22.20
N THR A 63 -2.02 -3.89 -21.43
CA THR A 63 -3.27 -3.21 -21.77
C THR A 63 -3.40 -1.94 -20.94
N ARG A 64 -3.55 -0.80 -21.61
CA ARG A 64 -3.71 0.48 -20.94
C ARG A 64 -5.18 0.73 -20.62
N VAL A 65 -5.44 1.22 -19.42
CA VAL A 65 -6.76 1.59 -18.94
C VAL A 65 -6.73 3.08 -18.59
N ASP A 66 -7.47 3.86 -19.36
CA ASP A 66 -7.61 5.30 -19.14
C ASP A 66 -8.84 5.58 -18.27
N LEU A 67 -8.67 6.45 -17.30
CA LEU A 67 -9.73 6.88 -16.40
C LEU A 67 -10.15 8.30 -16.78
N LYS A 68 -11.45 8.50 -16.99
CA LYS A 68 -12.01 9.84 -17.21
C LYS A 68 -12.40 10.51 -15.90
N ASP A 69 -12.85 9.73 -14.92
CA ASP A 69 -13.30 10.26 -13.65
C ASP A 69 -12.13 10.49 -12.68
N GLN A 70 -12.25 11.54 -11.87
CA GLN A 70 -11.28 11.88 -10.83
C GLN A 70 -11.51 11.11 -9.53
N SER A 71 -12.64 10.42 -9.40
CA SER A 71 -12.97 9.60 -8.23
C SER A 71 -13.75 8.36 -8.67
N ILE A 72 -13.24 7.19 -8.32
CA ILE A 72 -13.81 5.89 -8.65
C ILE A 72 -13.96 5.09 -7.37
N VAL A 73 -15.12 4.47 -7.19
CA VAL A 73 -15.41 3.59 -6.05
C VAL A 73 -15.60 2.17 -6.57
N GLU A 74 -14.81 1.23 -6.04
CA GLU A 74 -14.80 -0.15 -6.51
C GLU A 74 -14.97 -1.14 -5.38
N ALA A 75 -15.60 -2.27 -5.70
CA ALA A 75 -15.78 -3.35 -4.74
C ALA A 75 -14.51 -4.18 -4.57
N ALA A 76 -13.97 -4.70 -5.68
CA ALA A 76 -12.76 -5.49 -5.72
C ALA A 76 -12.26 -5.56 -7.16
N LEU A 77 -10.96 -5.36 -7.34
CA LEU A 77 -10.27 -5.42 -8.63
C LEU A 77 -9.37 -6.65 -8.61
N ASN A 78 -9.71 -7.63 -9.43
CA ASN A 78 -8.98 -8.89 -9.51
C ASN A 78 -8.21 -8.98 -10.82
N LEU A 79 -6.88 -9.05 -10.72
CA LEU A 79 -5.97 -9.22 -11.84
C LEU A 79 -5.33 -10.60 -11.76
N GLY A 80 -5.69 -11.48 -12.69
CA GLY A 80 -5.10 -12.80 -12.86
C GLY A 80 -4.74 -13.03 -14.33
N TYR A 81 -3.50 -13.43 -14.60
CA TYR A 81 -2.93 -13.57 -15.95
C TYR A 81 -3.12 -12.33 -16.84
N LYS A 82 -2.98 -11.12 -16.29
CA LYS A 82 -3.16 -9.87 -17.03
C LYS A 82 -1.97 -8.93 -16.84
N ASN A 83 -1.69 -8.12 -17.85
CA ASN A 83 -0.75 -7.00 -17.77
C ASN A 83 -1.51 -5.69 -17.97
N VAL A 84 -1.68 -4.92 -16.90
CA VAL A 84 -2.55 -3.74 -16.87
C VAL A 84 -1.76 -2.51 -16.44
N ILE A 85 -1.95 -1.43 -17.19
CA ILE A 85 -1.37 -0.12 -16.93
C ILE A 85 -2.51 0.89 -16.73
N ILE A 86 -2.57 1.55 -15.57
CA ILE A 86 -3.48 2.66 -15.29
C ILE A 86 -2.68 3.97 -15.24
N GLU A 87 -3.00 4.89 -16.14
CA GLU A 87 -2.34 6.21 -16.22
C GLU A 87 -3.37 7.30 -16.54
N PRO A 88 -4.14 7.77 -15.54
CA PRO A 88 -5.02 8.91 -15.72
C PRO A 88 -4.23 10.17 -16.08
N GLN A 89 -4.90 11.12 -16.74
CA GLN A 89 -4.30 12.41 -17.10
C GLN A 89 -4.13 13.34 -15.90
N THR A 90 -4.98 13.16 -14.88
CA THR A 90 -4.99 13.90 -13.62
C THR A 90 -4.91 12.94 -12.45
N LEU A 91 -4.59 13.43 -11.25
CA LEU A 91 -4.70 12.63 -10.05
C LEU A 91 -6.12 12.07 -9.92
N THR A 92 -6.26 10.75 -9.90
CA THR A 92 -7.55 10.07 -9.75
C THR A 92 -7.56 9.29 -8.45
N LYS A 93 -8.62 9.49 -7.68
CA LYS A 93 -8.89 8.75 -6.45
C LYS A 93 -9.54 7.41 -6.77
N ILE A 94 -9.03 6.32 -6.22
CA ILE A 94 -9.67 5.01 -6.24
C ILE A 94 -9.91 4.57 -4.80
N SER A 95 -11.17 4.36 -4.46
CA SER A 95 -11.57 3.97 -3.11
C SER A 95 -12.21 2.58 -3.11
N GLY A 96 -11.85 1.74 -2.13
CA GLY A 96 -12.45 0.43 -1.95
C GLY A 96 -13.74 0.47 -1.15
N ARG A 97 -14.75 -0.32 -1.52
CA ARG A 97 -15.95 -0.53 -0.68
C ARG A 97 -15.62 -1.43 0.50
N SER A 98 -15.37 -0.80 1.64
CA SER A 98 -14.92 -1.46 2.86
C SER A 98 -15.97 -2.36 3.51
N ASP A 99 -17.26 -2.14 3.22
CA ASP A 99 -18.38 -2.94 3.72
C ASP A 99 -18.43 -4.38 3.16
N LEU A 100 -17.53 -4.73 2.24
CA LEU A 100 -17.53 -6.02 1.56
C LEU A 100 -16.46 -7.00 2.06
N GLY A 101 -15.56 -6.58 2.97
CA GLY A 101 -14.59 -7.48 3.57
C GLY A 101 -13.57 -8.06 2.59
N ARG A 102 -13.14 -7.29 1.60
CA ARG A 102 -12.26 -7.76 0.52
C ARG A 102 -11.19 -6.71 0.20
N PRO A 103 -10.02 -7.14 -0.28
CA PRO A 103 -9.05 -6.21 -0.84
C PRO A 103 -9.63 -5.43 -2.03
N LEU A 104 -9.31 -4.14 -2.12
CA LEU A 104 -9.60 -3.33 -3.29
C LEU A 104 -8.89 -3.89 -4.51
N LEU A 105 -7.63 -4.30 -4.38
CA LEU A 105 -6.83 -4.83 -5.48
C LEU A 105 -6.18 -6.15 -5.10
N THR A 106 -6.42 -7.18 -5.91
CA THR A 106 -5.75 -8.48 -5.80
C THR A 106 -5.02 -8.76 -7.10
N VAL A 107 -3.69 -8.92 -7.03
CA VAL A 107 -2.83 -9.21 -8.19
C VAL A 107 -2.21 -10.59 -8.02
N THR A 108 -2.60 -11.52 -8.89
CA THR A 108 -2.28 -12.94 -8.81
C THR A 108 -1.85 -13.51 -10.17
N SER A 109 -1.41 -14.76 -10.17
CA SER A 109 -1.13 -15.54 -11.38
C SER A 109 -0.19 -14.84 -12.36
N TYR A 110 0.99 -14.43 -11.90
CA TYR A 110 2.02 -13.78 -12.71
C TYR A 110 1.57 -12.47 -13.38
N SER A 111 0.51 -11.84 -12.86
CA SER A 111 0.01 -10.59 -13.42
C SER A 111 0.99 -9.44 -13.22
N VAL A 112 0.89 -8.44 -14.08
CA VAL A 112 1.64 -7.19 -13.97
C VAL A 112 0.63 -6.06 -13.82
N PHE A 113 0.72 -5.31 -12.73
CA PHE A 113 -0.08 -4.12 -12.52
C PHE A 113 0.84 -2.91 -12.39
N GLN A 114 0.59 -1.91 -13.22
CA GLN A 114 1.29 -0.65 -13.18
C GLN A 114 0.28 0.47 -13.03
N ALA A 115 0.57 1.42 -12.14
CA ALA A 115 -0.27 2.58 -11.93
C ALA A 115 0.56 3.84 -11.77
N ARG A 116 -0.02 4.96 -12.22
CA ARG A 116 0.54 6.29 -12.04
C ARG A 116 -0.52 7.29 -11.60
N GLN A 117 -0.17 8.26 -10.76
CA GLN A 117 -1.08 9.37 -10.40
C GLN A 117 -2.41 8.90 -9.80
N LEU A 118 -2.35 7.92 -8.89
CA LEU A 118 -3.51 7.44 -8.15
C LEU A 118 -3.44 7.80 -6.67
N ASP A 119 -4.57 8.20 -6.11
CA ASP A 119 -4.78 8.25 -4.65
C ASP A 119 -5.61 7.03 -4.26
N PHE A 120 -4.96 6.09 -3.58
CA PHE A 120 -5.59 4.89 -3.06
C PHE A 120 -6.13 5.18 -1.68
N THR A 121 -7.45 5.13 -1.58
CA THR A 121 -8.14 5.43 -0.33
C THR A 121 -8.76 4.19 0.27
N HIS A 122 -8.40 3.93 1.53
CA HIS A 122 -9.00 2.86 2.31
C HIS A 122 -10.04 3.44 3.27
N PHE A 123 -11.29 2.99 3.14
CA PHE A 123 -12.26 3.17 4.21
C PHE A 123 -11.96 2.10 5.26
N ALA A 124 -11.64 2.50 6.48
CA ALA A 124 -11.31 1.58 7.57
C ALA A 124 -12.57 0.79 8.01
N ALA A 125 -12.91 -0.27 7.28
CA ALA A 125 -13.85 -1.25 7.79
C ALA A 125 -13.18 -2.05 8.90
N THR A 126 -13.99 -2.40 9.87
CA THR A 126 -13.74 -3.36 10.95
C THR A 126 -13.33 -4.77 10.49
N GLU A 127 -12.94 -4.95 9.22
CA GLU A 127 -12.75 -6.25 8.60
C GLU A 127 -11.28 -6.52 8.24
N ASN A 128 -10.88 -7.77 8.49
CA ASN A 128 -9.51 -8.26 8.49
C ASN A 128 -8.95 -8.47 7.06
N GLN A 129 -8.96 -7.47 6.18
CA GLN A 129 -8.33 -7.58 4.85
C GLN A 129 -7.44 -6.39 4.50
N PRO A 130 -6.36 -6.60 3.73
CA PRO A 130 -5.51 -5.52 3.23
C PRO A 130 -6.17 -4.76 2.06
N LEU A 131 -5.75 -3.53 1.79
CA LEU A 131 -6.25 -2.77 0.61
C LEU A 131 -5.74 -3.39 -0.70
N ILE A 132 -4.47 -3.77 -0.74
CA ILE A 132 -3.80 -4.39 -1.89
C ILE A 132 -3.22 -5.72 -1.44
N PHE A 133 -3.51 -6.79 -2.17
CA PHE A 133 -2.94 -8.11 -1.98
C PHE A 133 -2.16 -8.55 -3.23
N LEU A 134 -0.90 -8.95 -3.02
CA LEU A 134 0.01 -9.40 -4.06
C LEU A 134 0.43 -10.86 -3.83
N ASN A 135 0.24 -11.71 -4.83
CA ASN A 135 0.57 -13.13 -4.76
C ASN A 135 1.05 -13.71 -6.10
N SER A 136 1.59 -14.93 -6.04
CA SER A 136 1.88 -15.80 -7.18
C SER A 136 2.88 -15.19 -8.16
N SER A 137 4.00 -14.69 -7.64
CA SER A 137 5.08 -14.09 -8.43
C SER A 137 4.62 -12.97 -9.36
N SER A 138 3.58 -12.23 -8.97
CA SER A 138 3.06 -11.09 -9.73
C SER A 138 3.87 -9.83 -9.45
N THR A 139 3.70 -8.80 -10.27
CA THR A 139 4.42 -7.52 -10.15
C THR A 139 3.45 -6.37 -9.94
N ILE A 140 3.72 -5.50 -8.97
CA ILE A 140 3.07 -4.20 -8.81
C ILE A 140 4.12 -3.10 -8.94
N THR A 141 3.88 -2.13 -9.81
CA THR A 141 4.66 -0.89 -9.90
C THR A 141 3.75 0.32 -9.73
N LEU A 142 4.00 1.13 -8.71
CA LEU A 142 3.24 2.36 -8.43
C LEU A 142 4.15 3.58 -8.58
N ASN A 143 3.72 4.56 -9.36
CA ASN A 143 4.49 5.78 -9.64
C ASN A 143 3.69 7.03 -9.29
N ASN A 144 4.24 7.92 -8.46
CA ASN A 144 3.55 9.15 -8.09
C ASN A 144 2.12 8.89 -7.56
N CYS A 145 1.99 7.90 -6.68
CA CYS A 145 0.74 7.51 -6.05
C CYS A 145 0.72 7.96 -4.59
N SER A 146 -0.46 8.02 -3.99
CA SER A 146 -0.62 8.29 -2.57
C SER A 146 -1.51 7.25 -1.91
N PHE A 147 -1.25 7.02 -0.63
CA PHE A 147 -2.06 6.18 0.24
C PHE A 147 -2.51 7.05 1.41
N SER A 148 -3.82 7.23 1.49
CA SER A 148 -4.47 8.01 2.54
C SER A 148 -5.59 7.19 3.17
N PRO A 149 -5.58 7.01 4.51
CA PRO A 149 -6.76 6.46 5.17
C PRO A 149 -7.89 7.50 5.10
N GLN A 150 -9.08 7.08 4.68
CA GLN A 150 -10.29 7.89 4.84
C GLN A 150 -11.07 7.35 6.02
N SER A 151 -10.98 8.06 7.15
CA SER A 151 -11.72 7.67 8.34
C SER A 151 -13.14 8.24 8.33
N LEU A 152 -14.12 7.39 8.63
CA LEU A 152 -15.50 7.78 8.93
C LEU A 152 -15.75 7.88 10.44
N LEU A 153 -14.80 7.47 11.30
CA LEU A 153 -14.97 7.35 12.75
C LEU A 153 -13.71 7.81 13.52
N LYS A 154 -13.89 8.26 14.77
CA LYS A 154 -12.83 8.93 15.56
C LYS A 154 -11.66 8.04 16.01
N ASP A 155 -11.90 6.75 16.27
CA ASP A 155 -10.89 5.87 16.89
C ASP A 155 -10.60 4.67 16.00
N ARG A 156 -9.74 4.74 14.97
CA ARG A 156 -9.38 3.52 14.18
C ARG A 156 -7.96 3.50 13.65
N HIS A 157 -7.15 2.70 14.32
CA HIS A 157 -5.95 2.09 13.79
C HIS A 157 -6.31 0.95 12.82
N GLN A 158 -5.43 0.64 11.87
CA GLN A 158 -5.53 -0.49 10.97
C GLN A 158 -5.08 -1.78 11.67
N LEU A 159 -5.86 -2.85 11.53
CA LEU A 159 -5.52 -4.20 12.02
C LEU A 159 -4.89 -5.09 10.94
N GLN A 160 -4.77 -4.57 9.71
CA GLN A 160 -4.21 -5.24 8.55
C GLN A 160 -3.40 -4.25 7.71
N PRO A 161 -2.43 -4.73 6.93
CA PRO A 161 -1.58 -3.86 6.13
C PRO A 161 -2.32 -3.23 4.94
N PHE A 162 -1.87 -2.06 4.49
CA PHE A 162 -2.36 -1.50 3.24
C PHE A 162 -1.94 -2.37 2.06
N ILE A 163 -0.69 -2.83 2.06
CA ILE A 163 -0.17 -3.73 1.04
C ILE A 163 0.31 -5.01 1.73
N SER A 164 -0.36 -6.12 1.44
CA SER A 164 0.03 -7.46 1.88
C SER A 164 0.65 -8.23 0.73
N VAL A 165 1.83 -8.82 0.96
CA VAL A 165 2.55 -9.58 -0.07
C VAL A 165 2.78 -11.01 0.39
N GLN A 166 2.31 -11.97 -0.40
CA GLN A 166 2.63 -13.39 -0.22
C GLN A 166 3.80 -13.81 -1.11
N SER A 167 3.83 -13.37 -2.37
CA SER A 167 4.90 -13.61 -3.33
C SER A 167 4.77 -12.63 -4.49
N GLY A 168 5.86 -11.95 -4.85
CA GLY A 168 5.88 -11.02 -5.98
C GLY A 168 6.86 -9.87 -5.84
N ASP A 169 6.89 -9.05 -6.88
CA ASP A 169 7.72 -7.84 -6.97
C ASP A 169 6.88 -6.61 -6.65
N LEU A 170 7.35 -5.78 -5.71
CA LEU A 170 6.75 -4.49 -5.39
C LEU A 170 7.75 -3.36 -5.67
N ALA A 171 7.38 -2.46 -6.56
CA ALA A 171 8.13 -1.25 -6.86
C ALA A 171 7.29 0.00 -6.60
N LEU A 172 7.75 0.85 -5.69
CA LEU A 172 7.14 2.11 -5.33
C LEU A 172 8.10 3.24 -5.70
N ASN A 173 7.67 4.14 -6.58
CA ASN A 173 8.43 5.30 -7.02
C ASN A 173 7.63 6.57 -6.75
N ASP A 174 8.21 7.49 -5.98
CA ASP A 174 7.57 8.78 -5.67
C ASP A 174 6.19 8.60 -4.99
N VAL A 175 6.07 7.58 -4.13
CA VAL A 175 4.81 7.25 -3.42
C VAL A 175 4.75 7.88 -2.05
N HIS A 176 3.60 8.45 -1.68
CA HIS A 176 3.38 9.06 -0.35
C HIS A 176 2.42 8.23 0.50
N PHE A 177 2.88 7.78 1.66
CA PHE A 177 2.08 7.20 2.74
C PHE A 177 1.93 8.23 3.85
N SER A 178 0.69 8.57 4.21
CA SER A 178 0.41 9.62 5.20
C SER A 178 -0.66 9.22 6.22
N SER A 179 -0.44 9.60 7.48
CA SER A 179 -1.42 9.50 8.57
C SER A 179 -1.95 8.07 8.78
N ILE A 180 -1.09 7.07 8.59
CA ILE A 180 -1.45 5.67 8.76
C ILE A 180 -1.17 5.26 10.20
N VAL A 181 -2.22 4.95 10.94
CA VAL A 181 -2.13 4.42 12.30
C VAL A 181 -2.46 2.94 12.26
N PHE A 182 -1.66 2.09 12.90
CA PHE A 182 -1.84 0.63 12.85
C PHE A 182 -1.60 -0.06 14.20
N GLU A 183 -2.18 -1.26 14.35
CA GLU A 183 -2.03 -2.15 15.49
C GLU A 183 -1.63 -3.54 14.98
N SER A 184 -0.62 -4.14 15.59
CA SER A 184 -0.19 -5.52 15.32
C SER A 184 0.06 -5.86 13.83
N CYS A 185 0.35 -4.87 12.98
CA CYS A 185 0.61 -5.03 11.55
C CYS A 185 1.56 -3.94 11.01
N GLY A 186 1.66 -3.77 9.68
CA GLY A 186 2.49 -2.75 9.06
C GLY A 186 1.78 -2.03 7.92
N ALA A 187 2.29 -0.92 7.38
CA ALA A 187 1.68 -0.33 6.18
C ALA A 187 1.91 -1.23 4.94
N ILE A 188 3.12 -1.79 4.84
CA ILE A 188 3.51 -2.78 3.84
C ILE A 188 4.05 -4.00 4.60
N SER A 189 3.49 -5.18 4.37
CA SER A 189 3.87 -6.39 5.10
C SER A 189 3.93 -7.63 4.21
N SER A 190 4.97 -8.44 4.38
CA SER A 190 4.91 -9.84 3.95
C SER A 190 3.96 -10.63 4.85
N GLN A 191 3.23 -11.61 4.29
CA GLN A 191 2.49 -12.57 5.11
C GLN A 191 3.42 -13.54 5.85
N VAL A 192 2.94 -14.18 6.91
CA VAL A 192 3.72 -15.08 7.79
C VAL A 192 4.53 -16.14 7.02
N SER A 193 3.93 -16.75 6.00
CA SER A 193 4.59 -17.74 5.13
C SER A 193 5.05 -17.18 3.79
N GLY A 194 4.83 -15.88 3.55
CA GLY A 194 5.14 -15.19 2.30
C GLY A 194 6.52 -14.54 2.29
N PHE A 195 6.95 -14.14 1.10
CA PHE A 195 8.16 -13.34 0.90
C PHE A 195 8.01 -12.43 -0.31
N PHE A 196 8.74 -11.31 -0.30
CA PHE A 196 8.94 -10.51 -1.50
C PHE A 196 9.99 -11.16 -2.40
N ASN A 197 9.70 -11.19 -3.70
CA ASN A 197 10.71 -11.49 -4.71
C ASN A 197 11.59 -10.27 -4.95
N LYS A 198 11.03 -9.06 -4.92
CA LYS A 198 11.79 -7.81 -5.01
C LYS A 198 11.02 -6.70 -4.32
N LEU A 199 11.75 -5.84 -3.61
CA LEU A 199 11.17 -4.65 -2.98
C LEU A 199 12.01 -3.43 -3.33
N ASN A 200 11.44 -2.52 -4.11
CA ASN A 200 12.04 -1.25 -4.47
C ASN A 200 11.19 -0.10 -3.92
N ILE A 201 11.80 0.75 -3.10
CA ILE A 201 11.21 1.93 -2.50
C ILE A 201 12.10 3.12 -2.90
N ILE A 202 11.64 3.95 -3.83
CA ILE A 202 12.44 5.01 -4.43
C ILE A 202 11.70 6.33 -4.31
N ARG A 203 12.35 7.36 -3.73
CA ARG A 203 11.78 8.70 -3.51
C ARG A 203 10.41 8.69 -2.82
N CYS A 204 10.15 7.67 -2.01
CA CYS A 204 8.89 7.56 -1.29
C CYS A 204 8.95 8.36 0.01
N VAL A 205 7.78 8.79 0.48
CA VAL A 205 7.64 9.53 1.74
C VAL A 205 6.67 8.78 2.64
N PHE A 206 7.08 8.51 3.87
CA PHE A 206 6.28 7.91 4.94
C PHE A 206 6.19 8.94 6.06
N THR A 207 5.05 9.61 6.20
CA THR A 207 4.83 10.66 7.21
C THR A 207 3.72 10.26 8.17
N HIS A 208 3.98 10.29 9.47
CA HIS A 208 3.00 9.92 10.51
C HIS A 208 2.42 8.52 10.26
N VAL A 209 3.32 7.57 9.99
CA VAL A 209 2.99 6.14 9.86
C VAL A 209 3.42 5.47 11.16
N THR A 210 2.47 5.28 12.06
CA THR A 210 2.70 5.04 13.49
C THR A 210 1.99 3.78 13.98
N ARG A 211 2.67 2.96 14.78
CA ARG A 211 2.05 1.84 15.50
C ARG A 211 1.57 2.32 16.86
N ILE A 212 0.38 1.91 17.26
CA ILE A 212 -0.16 2.25 18.59
C ILE A 212 -0.12 1.09 19.59
N SER A 213 0.02 -0.15 19.12
CA SER A 213 0.02 -1.36 19.95
C SER A 213 0.52 -2.59 19.18
N GLY A 214 0.85 -3.68 19.89
CA GLY A 214 1.22 -4.97 19.29
C GLY A 214 2.61 -5.02 18.65
N GLN A 215 2.83 -5.86 17.64
CA GLN A 215 4.08 -5.91 16.86
C GLN A 215 3.88 -5.31 15.47
N GLY A 216 4.90 -4.71 14.88
CA GLY A 216 4.81 -4.28 13.50
C GLY A 216 5.73 -3.13 13.11
N SER A 217 5.80 -2.90 11.81
CA SER A 217 6.70 -1.92 11.19
C SER A 217 6.01 -1.27 10.00
N ALA A 218 6.29 -0.01 9.69
CA ALA A 218 5.70 0.62 8.50
C ALA A 218 6.02 -0.18 7.22
N ILE A 219 7.22 -0.75 7.17
CA ILE A 219 7.60 -1.80 6.22
C ILE A 219 8.09 -3.00 7.03
N ASP A 220 7.41 -4.15 6.93
CA ASP A 220 7.88 -5.45 7.42
C ASP A 220 8.05 -6.39 6.22
N ALA A 221 9.30 -6.70 5.87
CA ALA A 221 9.62 -7.48 4.68
C ALA A 221 10.48 -8.70 4.98
N LYS A 222 9.92 -9.86 4.68
CA LYS A 222 10.66 -11.10 4.47
C LYS A 222 11.01 -11.25 3.00
N MET A 223 12.28 -11.45 2.69
CA MET A 223 12.75 -11.64 1.31
C MET A 223 13.05 -13.11 1.02
N GLY A 224 12.98 -13.47 -0.25
CA GLY A 224 13.69 -14.65 -0.74
C GLY A 224 15.21 -14.42 -0.78
N SER A 225 15.86 -14.79 -1.89
CA SER A 225 17.30 -14.58 -2.12
C SER A 225 17.65 -13.20 -2.71
N ASN A 226 16.75 -12.23 -2.62
CA ASN A 226 16.78 -11.02 -3.45
C ASN A 226 16.92 -9.73 -2.62
N ASP A 227 17.11 -8.62 -3.33
CA ASP A 227 17.45 -7.33 -2.75
C ASP A 227 16.24 -6.48 -2.38
N VAL A 228 16.38 -5.71 -1.30
CA VAL A 228 15.53 -4.60 -0.87
C VAL A 228 16.28 -3.31 -1.13
N ASN A 229 15.70 -2.41 -1.92
CA ASN A 229 16.30 -1.11 -2.22
C ASN A 229 15.44 0.01 -1.64
N ILE A 230 16.03 0.86 -0.80
CA ILE A 230 15.39 2.05 -0.22
C ILE A 230 16.23 3.28 -0.58
N PHE A 231 15.87 3.94 -1.67
CA PHE A 231 16.65 5.03 -2.26
C PHE A 231 15.91 6.36 -2.14
N GLU A 232 16.62 7.40 -1.72
CA GLU A 232 16.15 8.79 -1.68
C GLU A 232 14.81 8.97 -0.95
N SER A 233 14.50 8.06 -0.02
CA SER A 233 13.18 7.99 0.63
C SER A 233 13.21 8.64 2.01
N GLN A 234 12.05 9.09 2.48
CA GLN A 234 11.93 9.80 3.76
C GLN A 234 10.95 9.09 4.68
N PHE A 235 11.39 8.87 5.91
CA PHE A 235 10.59 8.31 6.99
C PHE A 235 10.55 9.34 8.12
N ILE A 236 9.36 9.84 8.41
CA ILE A 236 9.14 11.01 9.27
C ILE A 236 8.05 10.66 10.30
N GLY A 237 8.46 10.52 11.55
CA GLY A 237 7.55 10.40 12.69
C GLY A 237 7.11 11.78 13.22
N ASP A 238 6.43 11.76 14.37
CA ASP A 238 5.85 12.98 14.97
C ASP A 238 6.90 13.80 15.72
N VAL A 239 6.94 15.12 15.44
CA VAL A 239 7.84 16.10 16.09
C VAL A 239 7.33 16.49 17.48
N ASP A 240 6.01 16.69 17.59
CA ASP A 240 5.30 17.12 18.78
C ASP A 240 3.93 16.43 18.79
N ASP A 241 3.73 15.44 19.67
CA ASP A 241 2.50 15.32 20.46
C ASP A 241 2.55 14.12 21.41
N THR A 242 1.86 14.37 22.53
CA THR A 242 1.72 13.63 23.79
C THR A 242 1.30 12.16 23.64
N PRO A 243 1.50 11.32 24.67
CA PRO A 243 1.17 9.89 24.64
C PRO A 243 -0.35 9.72 24.65
N GLU A 244 -1.01 9.90 23.51
CA GLU A 244 -2.42 9.57 23.37
C GLU A 244 -2.56 8.06 23.17
N GLN A 245 -2.96 7.43 24.28
CA GLN A 245 -3.30 6.01 24.45
C GLN A 245 -2.13 5.04 24.31
N GLU A 246 -1.36 4.93 25.39
CA GLU A 246 -0.50 3.78 25.68
C GLU A 246 -1.34 2.49 25.79
N GLY A 247 -1.61 1.86 24.64
CA GLY A 247 -1.66 0.41 24.63
C GLY A 247 -0.29 -0.15 25.05
N GLU A 248 -0.22 -1.41 25.49
CA GLU A 248 1.06 -2.06 25.79
C GLU A 248 1.92 -2.14 24.52
N LEU A 249 2.66 -1.08 24.21
CA LEU A 249 3.62 -1.04 23.11
C LEU A 249 4.72 -2.04 23.41
N GLN A 250 4.61 -3.21 22.79
CA GLN A 250 5.68 -4.19 22.80
C GLN A 250 6.72 -3.75 21.76
N CYS A 251 7.76 -3.03 22.18
CA CYS A 251 8.92 -2.78 21.33
C CYS A 251 9.79 -4.03 21.29
N LEU A 252 9.36 -5.00 20.48
CA LEU A 252 10.12 -6.22 20.19
C LEU A 252 11.08 -5.96 19.03
N TRP A 253 12.08 -6.83 18.87
CA TRP A 253 13.13 -6.66 17.86
C TRP A 253 12.58 -6.51 16.43
N ASN A 254 11.37 -6.97 16.13
CA ASN A 254 10.68 -6.83 14.85
C ASN A 254 9.81 -5.56 14.73
N SER A 255 9.99 -4.58 15.62
CA SER A 255 9.18 -3.36 15.67
C SER A 255 10.04 -2.12 15.43
N ALA A 256 10.18 -1.70 14.17
CA ALA A 256 10.89 -0.50 13.76
C ALA A 256 10.13 0.19 12.62
N GLN A 257 10.56 1.35 12.13
CA GLN A 257 9.91 1.91 10.93
C GLN A 257 10.08 0.99 9.72
N VAL A 258 11.26 0.38 9.57
CA VAL A 258 11.56 -0.60 8.53
C VAL A 258 12.20 -1.82 9.19
N HIS A 259 11.59 -2.98 8.99
CA HIS A 259 12.07 -4.28 9.46
C HIS A 259 12.27 -5.22 8.28
N ILE A 260 13.49 -5.75 8.13
CA ILE A 260 13.84 -6.70 7.06
C ILE A 260 14.38 -8.00 7.66
N GLN A 261 13.67 -9.10 7.43
CA GLN A 261 13.96 -10.39 8.06
C GLN A 261 15.10 -11.15 7.37
N THR A 262 15.13 -11.13 6.04
CA THR A 262 16.09 -11.88 5.19
C THR A 262 16.46 -11.07 3.96
N GLY A 263 17.53 -11.47 3.24
CA GLY A 263 17.93 -10.88 1.96
C GLY A 263 19.05 -9.85 2.09
N ASN A 264 19.18 -8.97 1.09
CA ASN A 264 20.15 -7.87 1.10
C ASN A 264 19.44 -6.52 1.05
N LEU A 265 19.69 -5.66 2.01
CA LEU A 265 19.16 -4.30 2.08
C LEU A 265 20.19 -3.29 1.56
N SER A 266 19.77 -2.39 0.68
CA SER A 266 20.53 -1.21 0.27
C SER A 266 19.77 0.07 0.60
N VAL A 267 20.37 0.95 1.39
CA VAL A 267 19.80 2.24 1.78
C VAL A 267 20.68 3.39 1.30
N VAL A 268 20.20 4.15 0.32
CA VAL A 268 20.97 5.19 -0.37
C VAL A 268 20.27 6.53 -0.30
N GLY A 269 20.89 7.57 0.25
CA GLY A 269 20.33 8.93 0.25
C GLY A 269 19.00 9.08 1.00
N SER A 270 18.67 8.16 1.91
CA SER A 270 17.37 8.14 2.59
C SER A 270 17.45 8.79 3.98
N SER A 271 16.34 9.34 4.49
CA SER A 271 16.27 10.01 5.80
C SER A 271 15.27 9.36 6.74
N PHE A 272 15.65 9.21 8.01
CA PHE A 272 14.85 8.64 9.09
C PHE A 272 14.84 9.61 10.26
N ARG A 273 13.69 10.24 10.54
CA ARG A 273 13.58 11.37 11.45
C ARG A 273 12.41 11.24 12.40
N TYR A 274 12.61 11.63 13.66
CA TYR A 274 11.56 11.69 14.69
C TYR A 274 10.86 10.35 14.96
N LEU A 275 11.55 9.22 14.76
CA LEU A 275 10.97 7.89 14.91
C LEU A 275 11.04 7.42 16.37
N LYS A 276 9.86 7.21 16.98
CA LYS A 276 9.67 6.74 18.37
C LYS A 276 9.82 5.21 18.52
N GLU A 277 9.80 4.48 17.42
CA GLU A 277 9.90 3.01 17.39
C GLU A 277 11.25 2.52 16.87
N GLY A 278 12.14 3.45 16.53
CA GLY A 278 13.40 3.15 15.87
C GLY A 278 13.28 3.13 14.34
N ALA A 279 14.42 3.27 13.68
CA ALA A 279 14.46 3.47 12.23
C ALA A 279 14.51 2.15 11.45
N LEU A 280 15.46 1.28 11.81
CA LEU A 280 15.75 0.06 11.09
C LEU A 280 15.91 -1.11 12.06
N SER A 281 15.30 -2.23 11.72
CA SER A 281 15.55 -3.53 12.33
C SER A 281 15.89 -4.57 11.26
N LEU A 282 16.86 -5.43 11.54
CA LEU A 282 17.41 -6.42 10.62
C LEU A 282 17.64 -7.74 11.36
N ASP A 283 17.18 -8.86 10.79
CA ASP A 283 17.42 -10.18 11.39
C ASP A 283 18.61 -10.86 10.71
N THR A 284 18.34 -11.64 9.66
CA THR A 284 19.32 -12.38 8.86
C THR A 284 19.63 -11.65 7.55
N THR A 285 19.67 -10.32 7.62
CA THR A 285 19.76 -9.44 6.45
C THR A 285 21.15 -8.81 6.37
N GLN A 286 21.76 -8.84 5.18
CA GLN A 286 22.97 -8.06 4.91
C GLN A 286 22.57 -6.65 4.52
N ALA A 287 23.16 -5.62 5.13
CA ALA A 287 22.81 -4.24 4.83
C ALA A 287 24.00 -3.42 4.32
N THR A 288 23.76 -2.65 3.26
CA THR A 288 24.63 -1.57 2.79
C THR A 288 23.91 -0.24 2.98
N ILE A 289 24.38 0.58 3.92
CA ILE A 289 23.84 1.92 4.16
C ILE A 289 24.89 2.95 3.79
N THR A 290 24.55 3.82 2.85
CA THR A 290 25.51 4.81 2.34
C THR A 290 25.64 6.01 3.26
N SER A 291 26.74 6.74 3.05
CA SER A 291 27.03 8.02 3.70
C SER A 291 25.96 9.08 3.51
N SER A 292 25.24 9.08 2.40
CA SER A 292 24.20 10.07 2.11
C SER A 292 22.90 9.83 2.88
N SER A 293 22.76 8.69 3.55
CA SER A 293 21.60 8.39 4.40
C SER A 293 21.74 9.01 5.80
N SER A 294 20.64 9.46 6.39
CA SER A 294 20.63 10.17 7.69
C SER A 294 19.61 9.62 8.68
N PHE A 295 19.97 9.66 9.96
CA PHE A 295 19.16 9.21 11.08
C PHE A 295 19.24 10.25 12.18
N THR A 296 18.23 11.10 12.31
CA THR A 296 18.28 12.28 13.17
C THR A 296 17.07 12.36 14.09
N GLN A 297 17.30 12.69 15.36
CA GLN A 297 16.23 12.93 16.34
C GLN A 297 15.27 11.72 16.53
N ASN A 298 15.77 10.50 16.30
CA ASN A 298 15.05 9.28 16.63
C ASN A 298 15.22 8.99 18.12
N SER A 299 14.10 8.89 18.84
CA SER A 299 14.07 8.72 20.29
C SER A 299 13.19 7.51 20.60
N PRO A 300 13.73 6.28 20.54
CA PRO A 300 12.95 5.09 20.81
C PRO A 300 12.38 5.16 22.24
N LEU A 301 11.09 4.85 22.41
CA LEU A 301 10.39 4.99 23.69
C LEU A 301 10.93 4.09 24.82
N LEU A 302 11.76 3.08 24.51
CA LEU A 302 12.41 2.24 25.52
C LEU A 302 13.93 2.46 25.58
N PRO A 303 14.52 2.78 26.75
CA PRO A 303 15.96 3.03 26.93
C PRO A 303 16.88 1.84 26.56
N SER A 304 16.35 0.62 26.56
CA SER A 304 17.07 -0.60 26.17
C SER A 304 16.91 -0.97 24.69
N TYR A 305 16.05 -0.25 23.96
CA TYR A 305 15.80 -0.47 22.54
C TYR A 305 16.77 0.34 21.71
N SER A 306 17.93 -0.26 21.45
CA SER A 306 18.87 0.29 20.50
C SER A 306 18.32 0.15 19.09
N SER A 307 17.65 1.19 18.59
CA SER A 307 17.16 1.36 17.22
C SER A 307 18.23 1.31 16.12
N PHE A 308 19.42 0.79 16.47
CA PHE A 308 20.66 0.76 15.70
C PHE A 308 21.64 -0.36 16.13
N ARG A 309 21.23 -1.38 16.89
CA ARG A 309 22.15 -2.50 17.21
C ARG A 309 21.59 -3.84 16.80
N ARG A 310 21.89 -4.24 15.56
CA ARG A 310 22.79 -5.37 15.23
C ARG A 310 22.95 -5.43 13.68
N SER A 311 24.19 -5.67 13.25
CA SER A 311 24.63 -5.93 11.86
C SER A 311 24.48 -4.82 10.80
N ILE A 312 24.92 -3.57 11.07
CA ILE A 312 25.09 -2.56 10.00
C ILE A 312 26.58 -2.35 9.67
N ILE A 313 27.06 -2.95 8.59
CA ILE A 313 28.33 -2.60 7.94
C ILE A 313 28.21 -1.17 7.36
N ILE A 314 28.85 -0.16 7.98
CA ILE A 314 28.85 1.24 7.49
C ILE A 314 30.12 1.53 6.65
N TYR A 315 30.10 1.37 5.33
CA TYR A 315 31.26 1.79 4.53
C TYR A 315 31.35 3.33 4.40
N ARG A 316 32.15 3.97 5.25
CA ARG A 316 32.72 5.31 5.00
C ARG A 316 34.21 5.25 5.32
N ARG A 317 35.04 4.80 4.39
CA ARG A 317 36.39 4.32 4.79
C ARG A 317 36.27 3.38 6.00
N GLY A 318 35.73 2.19 5.73
CA GLY A 318 35.80 1.06 6.65
C GLY A 318 34.88 1.14 7.86
N ILE A 319 33.66 0.63 7.72
CA ILE A 319 33.04 -0.13 8.80
C ILE A 319 32.44 -1.38 8.17
N ARG A 320 32.91 -2.52 8.68
CA ARG A 320 32.38 -3.87 8.56
C ARG A 320 31.81 -4.23 9.93
N ILE A 321 30.58 -4.75 10.00
CA ILE A 321 29.96 -5.32 11.19
C ILE A 321 29.52 -6.76 10.86
N VAL A 322 30.01 -7.69 11.65
CA VAL A 322 29.62 -9.11 11.71
C VAL A 322 28.30 -9.22 12.45
#